data_AF-A0A7V2V8E5-F1
#
_entry.id   AF-A0A7V2V8E5-F1
#
_cell.length_a   1.000
_cell.length_b   1.000
_cell.length_c   1.000
_cell.angle_alpha   90.00
_cell.angle_beta   90.00
_cell.angle_gamma   90.00
#
_symmetry.space_group_name_H-M   'P 1'
#
loop_
_entity.id
_entity.type
_entity.pdbx_description
1 polymer ?
#
loop_
_entity_poly.entity_id
_entity_poly.type
_entity_poly.pdbx_seq_one_letter_code
_entity_poly.pdbx_strand_id
1 'polypeptide(L)' 'HSVREFCEAAFGYVGLDYRDFVIQDPRFYRPADVDLLVGNPKKADEKLGWTPSVSFEELVRMMVDADIKYLGEEVL' A
#
# COMPACT_ATOMS: atom_id res chain seq x y z
N HIS A 1 -5.10 5.82 -5.50
CA HIS A 1 -5.49 5.16 -4.25
C HIS A 1 -5.10 6.02 -3.06
N SER A 2 -5.91 6.01 -2.00
CA SER A 2 -5.65 6.70 -0.73
C SER A 2 -5.00 5.77 0.30
N VAL A 3 -4.49 6.32 1.41
CA VAL A 3 -4.00 5.53 2.55
C VAL A 3 -5.13 4.67 3.15
N ARG A 4 -6.37 5.17 3.15
CA ARG A 4 -7.53 4.41 3.62
C ARG A 4 -7.77 3.16 2.77
N GLU A 5 -7.76 3.31 1.45
CA GLU A 5 -7.95 2.18 0.53
C GLU A 5 -6.81 1.15 0.66
N PHE A 6 -5.59 1.59 0.99
CA PHE A 6 -4.49 0.69 1.31
C PHE A 6 -4.75 -0.13 2.58
N CYS A 7 -5.23 0.52 3.65
CA CYS A 7 -5.63 -0.20 4.87
C CYS A 7 -6.76 -1.20 4.59
N GLU A 8 -7.77 -0.80 3.82
CA GLU A 8 -8.89 -1.67 3.43
C GLU A 8 -8.42 -2.88 2.62
N ALA A 9 -7.55 -2.68 1.63
CA ALA A 9 -7.00 -3.76 0.81
C ALA A 9 -6.12 -4.72 1.63
N ALA A 10 -5.27 -4.20 2.52
CA ALA A 10 -4.34 -5.01 3.30
C ALA A 10 -5.06 -5.85 4.37
N PHE A 11 -5.92 -5.24 5.19
CA PHE A 11 -6.67 -5.96 6.22
C PHE A 11 -7.73 -6.87 5.61
N GLY A 12 -8.42 -6.41 4.57
CA GLY A 12 -9.43 -7.19 3.88
C GLY A 12 -8.86 -8.46 3.24
N TYR A 13 -7.59 -8.42 2.79
CA TYR A 13 -6.92 -9.59 2.24
C TYR A 13 -6.78 -10.74 3.24
N VAL A 14 -6.65 -10.43 4.53
CA VAL A 14 -6.58 -11.40 5.64
C VAL A 14 -7.91 -11.55 6.38
N GLY A 15 -9.02 -11.08 5.81
CA GLY A 15 -10.36 -11.22 6.39
C GLY A 15 -10.62 -10.35 7.62
N LEU A 16 -9.89 -9.25 7.79
CA LEU A 16 -10.03 -8.33 8.91
C LEU A 16 -10.64 -6.99 8.46
N ASP A 17 -11.31 -6.31 9.38
CA ASP A 17 -11.72 -4.91 9.21
C ASP A 17 -10.67 -3.98 9.84
N TYR A 18 -10.01 -3.15 9.03
CA TYR A 18 -8.96 -2.24 9.53
C TYR A 18 -9.46 -1.30 10.63
N ARG A 19 -10.77 -1.00 10.67
CA ARG A 19 -11.38 -0.07 11.64
C ARG A 19 -11.32 -0.59 13.07
N ASP A 20 -11.14 -1.90 13.25
CA ASP A 20 -10.98 -2.52 14.56
C ASP A 20 -9.57 -2.30 15.14
N PHE A 21 -8.59 -1.89 14.31
CA PHE A 21 -7.18 -1.85 14.68
C PHE A 21 -6.52 -0.48 14.48
N VAL A 22 -6.95 0.27 13.47
CA VAL A 22 -6.30 1.52 13.05
C VAL A 22 -6.86 2.71 13.83
N ILE A 23 -5.95 3.46 14.46
CA ILE A 23 -6.25 4.72 15.14
C ILE A 23 -5.51 5.88 14.49
N GLN A 24 -6.06 7.08 14.59
CA GLN A 24 -5.40 8.31 14.16
C GLN A 24 -4.66 8.95 15.34
N ASP A 25 -3.39 9.25 15.15
CA ASP A 25 -2.55 9.93 16.14
C ASP A 25 -1.96 11.21 15.52
N PRO A 26 -2.23 12.40 16.10
CA PRO A 26 -1.72 13.66 15.58
C PRO A 26 -0.21 13.75 15.44
N ARG A 27 0.56 12.92 16.15
CA ARG A 27 2.03 12.88 16.05
C ARG A 27 2.52 12.45 14.66
N PHE A 28 1.68 11.76 13.87
CA PHE A 28 2.03 11.36 12.50
C PHE A 28 1.62 12.38 11.44
N TYR A 29 0.96 13.48 11.82
CA TYR A 29 0.63 14.54 10.87
C TYR A 29 1.87 15.38 10.54
N ARG A 30 2.04 15.65 9.23
CA ARG A 30 3.13 16.47 8.75
C ARG A 30 2.70 17.95 8.77
N PRO A 31 3.57 18.88 9.21
CA PRO A 31 3.25 20.31 9.17
C PRO A 31 2.94 20.85 7.76
N ALA A 32 3.50 20.22 6.74
CA ALA A 32 3.16 20.42 5.34
C ALA A 32 3.01 19.03 4.70
N ASP A 33 1.78 18.70 4.31
CA ASP A 33 1.48 17.43 3.67
C ASP A 33 1.10 17.63 2.19
N VAL A 34 1.21 16.56 1.42
CA VAL A 34 0.80 16.55 0.01
C VAL A 34 -0.46 15.71 -0.10
N ASP A 35 -1.59 16.36 -0.39
CA ASP A 35 -2.91 15.71 -0.39
C ASP A 35 -3.04 14.63 -1.47
N LEU A 36 -2.47 14.86 -2.65
CA LEU A 36 -2.65 13.98 -3.81
C LEU A 36 -1.41 13.96 -4.71
N LEU A 37 -1.00 12.74 -5.08
CA LEU A 37 0.03 12.48 -6.07
C LEU A 37 -0.53 11.58 -7.16
N VAL A 38 -0.56 12.09 -8.40
CA VAL A 38 -0.97 11.33 -9.59
C VAL A 38 0.07 11.57 -10.68
N GLY A 39 0.89 10.55 -10.95
CA GLY A 39 1.88 10.59 -12.02
C GLY A 39 1.27 10.29 -13.38
N ASN A 40 1.80 10.93 -14.44
CA ASN A 40 1.52 10.55 -15.81
C ASN A 40 2.75 9.83 -16.41
N PRO A 41 2.73 8.50 -16.57
CA PRO A 41 3.88 7.73 -17.03
C PRO A 41 4.05 7.74 -18.57
N LYS A 42 3.22 8.48 -19.33
CA LYS A 42 3.22 8.47 -20.80
C LYS A 42 4.60 8.67 -21.42
N LYS A 43 5.42 9.56 -20.85
CA LYS A 43 6.80 9.78 -21.34
C LYS A 43 7.70 8.55 -21.17
N ALA A 44 7.55 7.80 -20.08
CA ALA A 44 8.33 6.59 -19.83
C ALA A 44 7.90 5.46 -20.79
N ASP A 45 6.60 5.32 -21.03
CA ASP A 45 6.07 4.40 -22.03
C ASP A 45 6.62 4.71 -23.43
N GLU A 46 6.44 5.95 -23.91
CA GLU A 46 6.87 6.35 -25.26
C GLU A 46 8.39 6.28 -25.52
N LYS A 47 9.21 6.50 -24.48
CA LYS A 47 10.68 6.59 -24.65
C LYS A 47 11.41 5.34 -24.23
N LEU A 48 10.85 4.57 -23.31
CA LEU A 48 11.51 3.41 -22.71
C LEU A 48 10.73 2.11 -22.95
N GLY A 49 9.51 2.19 -23.49
CA GLY A 49 8.60 1.04 -23.55
C GLY A 49 8.18 0.55 -22.17
N TRP A 50 8.32 1.39 -21.14
CA TRP A 50 8.07 0.99 -19.76
C TRP A 50 6.60 1.20 -19.39
N THR A 51 5.98 0.15 -18.87
CA THR A 51 4.63 0.19 -18.28
C THR A 51 4.65 -0.56 -16.94
N PRO A 52 3.83 -0.14 -15.95
CA PRO A 52 3.75 -0.85 -14.68
C PRO A 52 3.18 -2.25 -14.90
N SER A 53 3.86 -3.27 -14.39
CA SER A 53 3.47 -4.68 -14.52
C SER A 53 2.73 -5.24 -13.30
N VAL A 54 2.58 -4.45 -12.24
CA VAL A 54 1.95 -4.85 -10.97
C VAL A 54 0.88 -3.82 -10.63
N SER A 55 -0.35 -4.27 -10.40
CA SER A 55 -1.46 -3.43 -9.95
C SER A 55 -1.34 -3.06 -8.48
N PHE A 56 -2.18 -2.13 -8.02
CA PHE A 56 -2.24 -1.74 -6.63
C PHE A 56 -2.59 -2.94 -5.72
N GLU A 57 -3.62 -3.70 -6.08
CA GLU A 57 -4.10 -4.84 -5.32
C GLU A 57 -3.07 -5.97 -5.26
N GLU A 58 -2.39 -6.27 -6.37
CA GLU A 58 -1.31 -7.26 -6.40
C GLU A 58 -0.14 -6.85 -5.51
N LEU A 59 0.27 -5.58 -5.56
CA LEU A 59 1.35 -5.07 -4.72
C LEU A 59 1.00 -5.19 -3.23
N VAL A 60 -0.21 -4.77 -2.84
CA VAL A 60 -0.66 -4.86 -1.44
C VAL A 60 -0.64 -6.32 -0.94
N ARG A 61 -1.18 -7.26 -1.73
CA ARG A 61 -1.20 -8.68 -1.36
C ARG A 61 0.20 -9.26 -1.21
N MET A 62 1.09 -8.95 -2.16
CA MET A 62 2.49 -9.37 -2.13
C MET A 62 3.22 -8.89 -0.87
N MET A 63 2.96 -7.65 -0.44
CA MET A 63 3.54 -7.11 0.79
C MET A 63 3.00 -7.83 2.04
N VAL A 64 1.68 -8.05 2.12
CA VAL A 64 1.07 -8.74 3.27
C VAL A 64 1.56 -10.20 3.37
N ASP A 65 1.62 -10.92 2.25
CA ASP A 65 2.16 -12.29 2.21
C ASP A 65 3.61 -12.34 2.69
N ALA A 66 4.43 -11.36 2.28
CA ALA A 66 5.82 -11.26 2.68
C ALA A 66 5.95 -11.01 4.19
N ASP A 67 5.17 -10.10 4.76
CA ASP A 67 5.20 -9.81 6.20
C ASP A 67 4.70 -10.99 7.04
N ILE A 68 3.65 -11.71 6.60
CA ILE A 68 3.17 -12.93 7.27
C ILE A 68 4.27 -14.00 7.26
N LYS A 69 4.92 -14.20 6.12
CA LYS A 69 6.02 -15.16 6.00
C LYS A 69 7.18 -14.78 6.93
N TYR A 70 7.58 -13.51 6.92
CA TYR A 70 8.66 -13.00 7.76
C TYR A 70 8.39 -13.23 9.26
N LEU A 71 7.18 -12.93 9.72
CA LEU A 71 6.78 -13.16 11.12
C LEU A 71 6.69 -14.65 11.47
N GLY A 72 6.27 -15.49 10.52
CA GLY A 72 6.26 -16.95 10.70
C GLY A 72 7.66 -17.56 10.82
N GLU A 73 8.66 -16.96 10.19
CA GLU A 73 10.07 -17.36 10.28
C GLU A 73 10.74 -16.88 11.58
N GLU A 74 10.34 -15.74 12.16
CA GLU A 74 10.86 -15.25 13.45
C GLU A 74 10.38 -16.06 14.68
N VAL A 75 9.33 -16.86 14.54
CA VAL A 75 8.72 -17.65 15.65
C VAL A 75 9.26 -19.09 15.73
N LEU A 76 10.22 -19.46 14.87
CA LEU A 76 10.96 -20.74 14.89
C LEU A 76 12.42 -20.56 15.33
#